data_AF-A0A9D7E7X0-F1
#
_entry.id   AF-A0A9D7E7X0-F1
#
_cell.length_a   1.000
_cell.length_b   1.000
_cell.length_c   1.000
_cell.angle_alpha   90.00
_cell.angle_beta   90.00
_cell.angle_gamma   90.00
#
_symmetry.space_group_name_H-M   'P 1'
#
loop_
_entity.id
_entity.type
_entity.pdbx_description
1 polymer ?
#
loop_
_entity_poly.entity_id
_entity_poly.type
_entity_poly.pdbx_seq_one_letter_code
_entity_poly.pdbx_strand_id
1 'polypeptide(L)'
;MFQSDGLNLWQGNRQIGAEDIAYIRTLIERFPRLARSELADTLCEHLGWLTPAGAPKKEACRKLLARLEAGGEIRLPARRTQGGDQTSGRDRAATPSVPIVSGESVQCTLAQLGPVRLRLLGQAHDVAQCNAYVERFHPLGYHKPFGYWARYRIEAADRSLGYLLLCGAARAIEPRDRWIGWSARQRLANLPWVVNNNPKNLSCRYAKPCEGRQTVGWRRN
;
A
#
# COMPACT_ATOMS: atom_id res chain seq x y z
N MET A 1 32.76 -23.43 10.20
CA MET A 1 32.55 -22.75 11.50
C MET A 1 32.49 -21.27 11.21
N PHE A 2 31.29 -20.74 10.91
CA PHE A 2 31.11 -19.30 10.68
C PHE A 2 30.86 -18.67 12.05
N GLN A 3 31.84 -17.92 12.53
CA GLN A 3 31.70 -17.09 13.73
C GLN A 3 30.64 -16.03 13.45
N SER A 4 29.67 -15.93 14.35
CA SER A 4 28.61 -14.92 14.36
C SER A 4 29.17 -13.57 14.78
N ASP A 5 30.07 -13.01 13.98
CA ASP A 5 30.59 -11.66 14.16
C ASP A 5 29.57 -10.66 13.59
N GLY A 6 28.86 -9.97 14.50
CA GLY A 6 28.40 -8.60 14.29
C GLY A 6 27.50 -8.29 13.08
N LEU A 7 26.75 -9.26 12.52
CA LEU A 7 25.85 -8.99 11.39
C LEU A 7 24.60 -8.22 11.83
N ASN A 8 24.73 -6.91 11.95
CA ASN A 8 23.62 -5.98 11.99
C ASN A 8 23.00 -5.87 10.59
N LEU A 9 22.02 -6.70 10.28
CA LEU A 9 21.31 -6.65 9.01
C LEU A 9 20.03 -5.82 9.13
N TRP A 10 19.68 -5.12 8.06
CA TRP A 10 18.43 -4.34 8.01
C TRP A 10 17.38 -5.07 7.19
N GLN A 11 16.16 -5.14 7.73
CA GLN A 11 14.99 -5.61 7.00
C GLN A 11 13.85 -4.60 7.15
N GLY A 12 13.61 -3.84 6.08
CA GLY A 12 12.70 -2.69 6.14
C GLY A 12 13.26 -1.61 7.06
N ASN A 13 12.45 -1.15 8.02
CA ASN A 13 12.84 -0.13 8.99
C ASN A 13 13.40 -0.71 10.30
N ARG A 14 13.62 -2.04 10.38
CA ARG A 14 14.11 -2.72 11.58
C ARG A 14 15.54 -3.20 11.37
N GLN A 15 16.36 -3.00 12.39
CA GLN A 15 17.66 -3.64 12.53
C GLN A 15 17.46 -5.01 13.18
N ILE A 16 18.06 -6.03 12.59
CA ILE A 16 18.08 -7.40 13.07
C ILE A 16 19.51 -7.67 13.54
N GLY A 17 19.66 -7.89 14.83
CA GLY A 17 20.93 -8.17 15.48
C GLY A 17 21.17 -9.65 15.72
N ALA A 18 22.29 -9.97 16.36
CA ALA A 18 22.65 -11.34 16.72
C ALA A 18 21.62 -11.99 17.67
N GLU A 19 21.06 -11.21 18.60
CA GLU A 19 20.03 -11.68 19.54
C GLU A 19 18.74 -12.09 18.82
N ASP A 20 18.28 -11.29 17.84
CA ASP A 20 17.12 -11.63 17.02
C ASP A 20 17.38 -12.95 16.24
N ILE A 21 18.57 -13.13 15.68
CA ILE A 21 18.94 -14.34 14.93
C ILE A 21 18.99 -15.56 15.85
N ALA A 22 19.59 -15.43 17.04
CA ALA A 22 19.64 -16.49 18.03
C ALA A 22 18.23 -16.89 18.50
N TYR A 23 17.34 -15.92 18.69
CA TYR A 23 15.95 -16.16 19.01
C TYR A 23 15.22 -16.90 17.89
N ILE A 24 15.41 -16.49 16.62
CA ILE A 24 14.84 -17.15 15.45
C ILE A 24 15.27 -18.63 15.38
N ARG A 25 16.56 -18.91 15.59
CA ARG A 25 17.10 -20.28 15.63
C ARG A 25 16.41 -21.12 16.70
N THR A 26 16.38 -20.60 17.93
CA THR A 26 15.74 -21.27 19.08
C THR A 26 14.27 -21.60 18.80
N LEU A 27 13.54 -20.68 18.16
CA LEU A 27 12.13 -20.89 17.84
C LEU A 27 11.94 -21.98 16.78
N ILE A 28 12.78 -22.00 15.74
CA ILE A 28 12.73 -23.03 14.68
C ILE A 28 13.06 -24.41 15.25
N GLU A 29 14.07 -24.51 16.11
CA GLU A 29 14.48 -25.76 16.76
C GLU A 29 13.39 -26.29 17.71
N ARG A 30 12.74 -25.39 18.46
CA ARG A 30 11.67 -25.77 19.41
C ARG A 30 10.38 -26.21 18.70
N PHE A 31 10.10 -25.66 17.52
CA PHE A 31 8.86 -25.92 16.78
C PHE A 31 9.10 -26.37 15.32
N PRO A 32 9.74 -27.53 15.09
CA PRO A 32 10.15 -27.97 13.75
C PRO A 32 8.97 -28.32 12.82
N ARG A 33 7.77 -28.52 13.38
CA ARG A 33 6.54 -28.86 12.64
C ARG A 33 5.67 -27.64 12.29
N LEU A 34 6.04 -26.45 12.77
CA LEU A 34 5.28 -25.24 12.56
C LEU A 34 5.32 -24.83 11.09
N ALA A 35 4.18 -24.40 10.53
CA ALA A 35 4.18 -23.93 9.15
C ALA A 35 5.00 -22.63 9.04
N ARG A 36 5.67 -22.40 7.91
CA ARG A 36 6.45 -21.16 7.68
C ARG A 36 5.58 -19.89 7.86
N SER A 37 4.28 -19.96 7.62
CA SER A 37 3.33 -18.86 7.86
C SER A 37 3.11 -18.58 9.34
N GLU A 38 2.87 -19.61 10.13
CA GLU A 38 2.67 -19.52 11.58
C GLU A 38 3.96 -19.08 12.27
N LEU A 39 5.11 -19.61 11.84
CA LEU A 39 6.42 -19.17 12.29
C LEU A 39 6.63 -17.67 12.07
N ALA A 40 6.26 -17.17 10.88
CA ALA A 40 6.36 -15.74 10.58
C ALA A 40 5.42 -14.89 11.46
N ASP A 41 4.25 -15.40 11.81
CA ASP A 41 3.30 -14.72 12.70
C ASP A 41 3.84 -14.62 14.12
N THR A 42 4.26 -15.75 14.69
CA THR A 42 4.88 -15.80 16.02
C THR A 42 6.12 -14.92 16.12
N LEU A 43 6.99 -14.94 15.11
CA LEU A 43 8.16 -14.07 15.09
C LEU A 43 7.78 -12.60 15.00
N CYS A 44 6.77 -12.24 14.20
CA CYS A 44 6.32 -10.85 14.14
C CYS A 44 5.76 -10.37 15.48
N GLU A 45 5.03 -11.22 16.21
CA GLU A 45 4.48 -10.87 17.52
C GLU A 45 5.59 -10.73 18.57
N HIS A 46 6.44 -11.74 18.71
CA HIS A 46 7.49 -11.77 19.74
C HIS A 46 8.56 -10.72 19.53
N LEU A 47 8.91 -10.42 18.27
CA LEU A 47 9.86 -9.37 17.98
C LEU A 47 9.20 -7.98 18.00
N GLY A 48 7.87 -7.86 18.10
CA GLY A 48 7.17 -6.58 17.99
C GLY A 48 7.21 -6.00 16.58
N TRP A 49 7.31 -6.84 15.56
CA TRP A 49 7.40 -6.46 14.16
C TRP A 49 6.01 -6.26 13.53
N LEU A 50 5.33 -5.24 14.02
CA LEU A 50 3.95 -4.92 13.67
C LEU A 50 3.87 -3.70 12.72
N THR A 51 2.74 -3.56 12.04
CA THR A 51 2.35 -2.35 11.33
C THR A 51 1.90 -1.29 12.35
N PRO A 52 1.80 0.00 11.97
CA PRO A 52 1.21 1.01 12.87
C PRO A 52 -0.22 0.68 13.32
N ALA A 53 -0.93 -0.15 12.55
CA ALA A 53 -2.26 -0.68 12.90
C ALA A 53 -2.22 -1.96 13.76
N GLY A 54 -1.04 -2.39 14.22
CA GLY A 54 -0.87 -3.57 15.09
C GLY A 54 -0.84 -4.92 14.37
N ALA A 55 -0.97 -4.96 13.03
CA ALA A 55 -0.95 -6.22 12.29
C ALA A 55 0.48 -6.76 12.09
N PRO A 56 0.72 -8.09 12.07
CA PRO A 56 2.04 -8.67 11.79
C PRO A 56 2.60 -8.31 10.40
N LYS A 57 3.89 -7.95 10.29
CA LYS A 57 4.59 -7.72 9.01
C LYS A 57 5.07 -9.02 8.35
N LYS A 58 4.13 -9.96 8.12
CA LYS A 58 4.39 -11.34 7.65
C LYS A 58 5.33 -11.42 6.44
N GLU A 59 5.10 -10.60 5.43
CA GLU A 59 5.89 -10.62 4.19
C GLU A 59 7.34 -10.16 4.41
N ALA A 60 7.55 -9.17 5.28
CA ALA A 60 8.89 -8.72 5.62
C ALA A 60 9.65 -9.79 6.43
N CYS A 61 8.95 -10.48 7.34
CA CYS A 61 9.49 -11.60 8.10
C CYS A 61 9.82 -12.80 7.21
N ARG A 62 8.94 -13.19 6.28
CA ARG A 62 9.21 -14.26 5.31
C ARG A 62 10.45 -13.99 4.47
N LYS A 63 10.64 -12.74 4.02
CA LYS A 63 11.84 -12.31 3.29
C LYS A 63 13.10 -12.39 4.15
N LEU A 64 13.02 -12.03 5.43
CA LEU A 64 14.13 -12.19 6.37
C LEU A 64 14.51 -13.67 6.50
N LEU A 65 13.53 -14.52 6.79
CA LEU A 65 13.74 -15.96 6.96
C LEU A 65 14.34 -16.59 5.70
N ALA A 66 13.83 -16.25 4.51
CA ALA A 66 14.39 -16.71 3.25
C ALA A 66 15.84 -16.24 3.04
N ARG A 67 16.15 -15.00 3.43
CA ARG A 67 17.52 -14.46 3.35
C ARG A 67 18.47 -15.17 4.32
N LEU A 68 18.02 -15.48 5.54
CA LEU A 68 18.80 -16.22 6.53
C LEU A 68 19.01 -17.69 6.09
N GLU A 69 17.98 -18.33 5.54
CA GLU A 69 18.08 -19.69 4.97
C GLU A 69 19.06 -19.73 3.79
N ALA A 70 18.98 -18.75 2.88
CA ALA A 70 19.92 -18.62 1.76
C ALA A 70 21.37 -18.35 2.22
N GLY A 71 21.54 -17.68 3.36
CA GLY A 71 22.85 -17.47 3.98
C GLY A 71 23.37 -18.67 4.79
N GLY A 72 22.59 -19.76 4.91
CA GLY A 72 22.97 -20.93 5.71
C GLY A 72 22.87 -20.73 7.22
N GLU A 73 22.30 -19.61 7.68
CA GLU A 73 22.21 -19.24 9.10
C GLU A 73 21.12 -20.01 9.86
N ILE A 74 20.09 -20.45 9.12
CA ILE A 74 18.96 -21.21 9.62
C ILE A 74 18.55 -22.26 8.58
N ARG A 75 17.86 -23.32 9.01
CA ARG A 75 17.18 -24.27 8.12
C ARG A 75 15.69 -24.20 8.39
N LEU A 76 14.89 -23.72 7.44
CA LEU A 76 13.45 -23.60 7.65
C LEU A 76 12.76 -24.96 7.45
N PRO A 77 11.61 -25.20 8.11
CA PRO A 77 10.78 -26.38 7.86
C PRO A 77 10.43 -26.50 6.37
N ALA A 78 10.21 -27.73 5.89
CA ALA A 78 9.81 -27.98 4.52
C ALA A 78 8.55 -27.14 4.17
N ARG A 79 8.55 -26.55 2.98
CA ARG A 79 7.41 -25.74 2.53
C ARG A 79 6.23 -26.68 2.34
N ARG A 80 5.20 -26.57 3.17
CA ARG A 80 3.93 -27.24 2.93
C ARG A 80 3.35 -26.66 1.64
N THR A 81 3.33 -27.45 0.57
CA THR A 81 2.65 -27.10 -0.68
C THR A 81 1.15 -27.09 -0.42
N GLN A 82 0.64 -25.99 0.14
CA GLN A 82 -0.77 -25.67 -0.05
C GLN A 82 -0.92 -25.21 -1.49
N GLY A 83 -1.82 -25.88 -2.22
CA GLY A 83 -2.01 -25.70 -3.65
C GLY A 83 -2.29 -24.25 -4.02
N GLY A 84 -1.62 -23.81 -5.09
CA GLY A 84 -1.98 -22.65 -5.90
C GLY A 84 -1.68 -21.28 -5.31
N ASP A 85 -0.43 -20.82 -5.42
CA ASP A 85 -0.19 -19.37 -5.49
C ASP A 85 -0.44 -18.91 -6.93
N GLN A 86 -1.73 -18.84 -7.31
CA GLN A 86 -2.14 -18.13 -8.52
C GLN A 86 -2.05 -16.63 -8.26
N THR A 87 -0.84 -16.08 -8.13
CA THR A 87 -0.62 -14.62 -8.16
C THR A 87 0.21 -14.17 -9.36
N SER A 88 0.42 -15.03 -10.35
CA SER A 88 0.97 -14.64 -11.65
C SER A 88 -0.15 -14.46 -12.66
N GLY A 89 -0.94 -13.41 -12.49
CA GLY A 89 -1.92 -12.99 -13.49
C GLY A 89 -2.49 -11.66 -13.06
N ARG A 90 -2.28 -10.61 -13.86
CA ARG A 90 -2.83 -9.25 -13.68
C ARG A 90 -4.11 -9.27 -12.83
N ASP A 91 -4.04 -8.77 -11.59
CA ASP A 91 -5.18 -8.46 -10.71
C ASP A 91 -6.01 -7.29 -11.31
N ARG A 92 -6.48 -7.45 -12.55
CA ARG A 92 -7.73 -6.85 -12.99
C ARG A 92 -8.78 -7.68 -12.29
N ALA A 93 -9.09 -7.33 -11.04
CA ALA A 93 -10.31 -7.82 -10.43
C ALA A 93 -11.42 -7.59 -11.46
N ALA A 94 -12.13 -8.64 -11.87
CA ALA A 94 -13.24 -8.51 -12.79
C ALA A 94 -14.21 -7.51 -12.17
N THR A 95 -14.20 -6.27 -12.66
CA THR A 95 -15.06 -5.23 -12.12
C THR A 95 -16.47 -5.63 -12.52
N PRO A 96 -17.37 -5.90 -11.56
CA PRO A 96 -18.75 -6.19 -11.90
C PRO A 96 -19.27 -5.04 -12.77
N SER A 97 -20.08 -5.37 -13.77
CA SER A 97 -20.75 -4.42 -14.65
C SER A 97 -21.82 -3.66 -13.84
N VAL A 98 -21.37 -2.80 -12.93
CA VAL A 98 -22.23 -1.91 -12.17
C VAL A 98 -22.65 -0.78 -13.11
N PRO A 99 -23.96 -0.53 -13.29
CA PRO A 99 -24.42 0.61 -14.07
C PRO A 99 -23.82 1.90 -13.52
N ILE A 100 -23.05 2.59 -14.35
CA ILE A 100 -22.51 3.92 -14.01
C ILE A 100 -23.62 4.91 -14.32
N VAL A 101 -24.21 5.48 -13.27
CA VAL A 101 -25.12 6.62 -13.43
C VAL A 101 -24.26 7.83 -13.78
N SER A 102 -24.21 8.18 -15.06
CA SER A 102 -23.59 9.44 -15.47
C SER A 102 -24.45 10.58 -14.93
N GLY A 103 -24.02 11.22 -13.85
CA GLY A 103 -24.63 12.45 -13.37
C GLY A 103 -24.47 13.57 -14.39
N GLU A 104 -25.32 14.59 -14.29
CA GLU A 104 -25.19 15.81 -15.08
C GLU A 104 -23.85 16.51 -14.79
N SER A 105 -23.32 17.19 -15.80
CA SER A 105 -22.10 17.99 -15.61
C SER A 105 -22.41 19.13 -14.65
N VAL A 106 -21.63 19.22 -13.57
CA VAL A 106 -21.75 20.32 -12.60
C VAL A 106 -21.23 21.59 -13.27
N GLN A 107 -22.14 22.53 -13.52
CA GLN A 107 -21.84 23.85 -14.09
C GLN A 107 -22.24 24.91 -13.05
N CYS A 108 -21.33 25.24 -12.14
CA CYS A 108 -21.52 26.28 -11.14
C CYS A 108 -20.18 26.89 -10.74
N THR A 109 -20.21 28.04 -10.08
CA THR A 109 -19.00 28.60 -9.46
C THR A 109 -18.58 27.75 -8.25
N LEU A 110 -17.31 27.86 -7.85
CA LEU A 110 -16.82 27.18 -6.64
C LEU A 110 -17.58 27.62 -5.38
N ALA A 111 -17.96 28.89 -5.31
CA ALA A 111 -18.77 29.42 -4.20
C ALA A 111 -20.17 28.78 -4.15
N GLN A 112 -20.78 28.51 -5.32
CA GLN A 112 -22.09 27.85 -5.44
C GLN A 112 -22.03 26.34 -5.19
N LEU A 113 -20.85 25.72 -5.30
CA LEU A 113 -20.66 24.29 -5.05
C LEU A 113 -20.92 23.93 -3.58
N GLY A 114 -20.67 24.88 -2.67
CA GLY A 114 -20.74 24.65 -1.23
C GLY A 114 -19.55 23.83 -0.69
N PRO A 115 -19.62 23.40 0.58
CA PRO A 115 -18.54 22.69 1.23
C PRO A 115 -18.33 21.29 0.62
N VAL A 116 -17.09 20.98 0.25
CA VAL A 116 -16.69 19.68 -0.25
C VAL A 116 -16.27 18.78 0.91
N ARG A 117 -16.78 17.55 0.94
CA ARG A 117 -16.48 16.53 1.94
C ARG A 117 -15.94 15.26 1.29
N LEU A 118 -15.11 14.54 2.04
CA LEU A 118 -14.61 13.22 1.66
C LEU A 118 -15.28 12.16 2.54
N ARG A 119 -16.15 11.34 1.94
CA ARG A 119 -16.79 10.21 2.63
C ARG A 119 -15.97 8.95 2.42
N LEU A 120 -15.44 8.37 3.49
CA LEU A 120 -14.72 7.10 3.44
C LEU A 120 -15.67 5.96 3.02
N LEU A 121 -15.25 5.16 2.05
CA LEU A 121 -16.04 4.06 1.52
C LEU A 121 -15.64 2.73 2.16
N GLY A 122 -16.58 2.13 2.91
CA GLY A 122 -16.43 0.79 3.48
C GLY A 122 -17.41 -0.25 2.92
N GLN A 123 -18.53 0.21 2.35
CA GLN A 123 -19.59 -0.69 1.86
C GLN A 123 -19.24 -1.29 0.50
N ALA A 124 -19.53 -2.58 0.32
CA ALA A 124 -19.16 -3.32 -0.91
C ALA A 124 -19.73 -2.68 -2.18
N HIS A 125 -20.98 -2.19 -2.13
CA HIS A 125 -21.62 -1.50 -3.24
C HIS A 125 -20.89 -0.20 -3.62
N ASP A 126 -20.58 0.65 -2.64
CA ASP A 126 -19.85 1.91 -2.86
C ASP A 126 -18.44 1.67 -3.43
N VAL A 127 -17.76 0.61 -2.95
CA VAL A 127 -16.45 0.21 -3.45
C VAL A 127 -16.54 -0.28 -4.90
N ALA A 128 -17.54 -1.09 -5.23
CA ALA A 128 -17.76 -1.57 -6.60
C ALA A 128 -18.04 -0.41 -7.55
N GLN A 129 -18.87 0.56 -7.13
CA GLN A 129 -19.15 1.77 -7.89
C GLN A 129 -17.87 2.59 -8.10
N CYS A 130 -17.06 2.82 -7.06
CA CYS A 130 -15.78 3.50 -7.17
C CYS A 130 -14.87 2.81 -8.21
N ASN A 131 -14.74 1.49 -8.16
CA ASN A 131 -13.90 0.74 -9.10
C ASN A 131 -14.40 0.85 -10.55
N ALA A 132 -15.72 0.80 -10.76
CA ALA A 132 -16.32 0.98 -12.09
C ALA A 132 -16.07 2.40 -12.66
N TYR A 133 -16.18 3.45 -11.83
CA TYR A 133 -15.87 4.82 -12.25
C TYR A 133 -14.39 4.99 -12.60
N VAL A 134 -13.48 4.42 -11.80
CA VAL A 134 -12.05 4.46 -12.10
C VAL A 134 -11.76 3.70 -13.40
N GLU A 135 -12.29 2.47 -13.58
CA GLU A 135 -12.10 1.69 -14.81
C GLU A 135 -12.56 2.45 -16.06
N ARG A 136 -13.72 3.12 -15.98
CA ARG A 136 -14.33 3.79 -17.12
C ARG A 136 -13.66 5.13 -17.48
N PHE A 137 -13.34 5.95 -16.47
CA PHE A 137 -12.97 7.34 -16.69
C PHE A 137 -11.47 7.63 -16.53
N HIS A 138 -10.73 6.75 -15.86
CA HIS A 138 -9.31 6.90 -15.66
C HIS A 138 -8.53 6.41 -16.89
N PRO A 139 -7.55 7.18 -17.42
CA PRO A 139 -6.79 6.78 -18.61
C PRO A 139 -6.09 5.44 -18.50
N LEU A 140 -5.70 5.03 -17.28
CA LEU A 140 -5.01 3.76 -17.04
C LEU A 140 -5.96 2.63 -16.59
N GLY A 141 -7.27 2.89 -16.54
CA GLY A 141 -8.24 1.98 -15.94
C GLY A 141 -8.02 1.77 -14.44
N TYR A 142 -8.78 0.84 -13.87
CA TYR A 142 -8.68 0.43 -12.49
C TYR A 142 -7.64 -0.69 -12.33
N HIS A 143 -6.78 -0.49 -11.34
CA HIS A 143 -5.86 -1.51 -10.85
C HIS A 143 -6.02 -1.63 -9.34
N LYS A 144 -5.99 -2.86 -8.83
CA LYS A 144 -5.99 -3.11 -7.40
C LYS A 144 -4.79 -2.39 -6.74
N PRO A 145 -5.02 -1.48 -5.78
CA PRO A 145 -3.93 -0.81 -5.07
C PRO A 145 -3.09 -1.82 -4.31
N PHE A 146 -1.80 -1.51 -4.13
CA PHE A 146 -0.90 -2.28 -3.29
C PHE A 146 -0.69 -1.60 -1.94
N GLY A 147 -0.39 -2.39 -0.90
CA GLY A 147 -0.14 -1.89 0.45
C GLY A 147 -1.42 -1.51 1.19
N TYR A 148 -1.42 -0.38 1.88
CA TYR A 148 -2.65 0.19 2.49
C TYR A 148 -3.35 1.07 1.46
N TRP A 149 -4.67 1.14 1.48
CA TRP A 149 -5.41 2.07 0.62
C TRP A 149 -6.73 2.47 1.26
N ALA A 150 -7.25 3.61 0.83
CA ALA A 150 -8.55 4.12 1.21
C ALA A 150 -9.25 4.70 -0.03
N ARG A 151 -10.56 4.49 -0.12
CA ARG A 151 -11.42 5.05 -1.15
C ARG A 151 -12.33 6.08 -0.51
N TYR A 152 -12.46 7.22 -1.17
CA TYR A 152 -13.36 8.29 -0.75
C TYR A 152 -14.30 8.64 -1.89
N ARG A 153 -15.55 8.93 -1.56
CA ARG A 153 -16.43 9.70 -2.45
C ARG A 153 -16.25 11.18 -2.12
N ILE A 154 -16.06 11.98 -3.16
CA ILE A 154 -16.02 13.44 -3.06
C ILE A 154 -17.46 13.91 -3.18
N GLU A 155 -17.97 14.59 -2.16
CA GLU A 155 -19.38 15.00 -2.07
C GLU A 155 -19.46 16.51 -1.85
N ALA A 156 -20.42 17.17 -2.47
CA ALA A 156 -20.75 18.58 -2.23
C ALA A 156 -22.27 18.74 -2.22
N ALA A 157 -22.82 19.21 -1.10
CA ALA A 157 -24.25 19.11 -0.79
C ALA A 157 -24.75 17.68 -1.07
N ASP A 158 -25.78 17.51 -1.91
CA ASP A 158 -26.35 16.21 -2.26
C ASP A 158 -25.72 15.59 -3.53
N ARG A 159 -24.60 16.16 -4.01
CA ARG A 159 -23.97 15.77 -5.28
C ARG A 159 -22.70 14.96 -5.03
N SER A 160 -22.57 13.85 -5.76
CA SER A 160 -21.31 13.12 -5.88
C SER A 160 -20.45 13.74 -6.97
N LEU A 161 -19.29 14.27 -6.59
CA LEU A 161 -18.26 14.82 -7.48
C LEU A 161 -17.23 13.77 -7.93
N GLY A 162 -17.43 12.51 -7.56
CA GLY A 162 -16.59 11.40 -8.00
C GLY A 162 -15.80 10.76 -6.86
N TYR A 163 -14.66 10.16 -7.20
CA TYR A 163 -13.94 9.27 -6.31
C TYR A 163 -12.46 9.62 -6.21
N LEU A 164 -11.91 9.44 -5.01
CA LEU A 164 -10.49 9.55 -4.72
C LEU A 164 -9.99 8.23 -4.14
N LEU A 165 -8.90 7.71 -4.68
CA LEU A 165 -8.26 6.48 -4.20
C LEU A 165 -6.83 6.79 -3.78
N LEU A 166 -6.59 6.72 -2.47
CA LEU A 166 -5.28 6.92 -1.86
C LEU A 166 -4.67 5.56 -1.52
N CYS A 167 -3.36 5.42 -1.69
CA CYS A 167 -2.62 4.22 -1.29
C CYS A 167 -1.40 4.57 -0.44
N GLY A 168 -0.75 3.56 0.12
CA GLY A 168 0.52 3.72 0.82
C GLY A 168 1.58 4.33 -0.08
N ALA A 169 2.54 5.04 0.53
CA ALA A 169 3.66 5.63 -0.18
C ALA A 169 4.49 4.58 -0.94
N ALA A 170 4.88 4.93 -2.17
CA ALA A 170 5.87 4.11 -2.88
C ALA A 170 7.21 4.15 -2.12
N ARG A 171 7.92 3.02 -2.11
CA ARG A 171 9.09 2.81 -1.25
C ARG A 171 10.20 3.84 -1.48
N ALA A 172 10.44 4.24 -2.72
CA ALA A 172 11.42 5.26 -3.07
C ALA A 172 10.87 6.11 -4.22
N ILE A 173 10.78 7.42 -3.98
CA ILE A 173 10.44 8.42 -5.00
C ILE A 173 11.44 9.54 -4.80
N GLU A 174 12.39 9.66 -5.72
CA GLU A 174 13.49 10.62 -5.58
C GLU A 174 13.00 12.07 -5.40
N PRO A 175 12.03 12.59 -6.18
CA PRO A 175 11.52 13.95 -5.96
C PRO A 175 10.96 14.18 -4.55
N ARG A 176 10.20 13.21 -4.00
CA ARG A 176 9.66 13.29 -2.64
C ARG A 176 10.80 13.25 -1.62
N ASP A 177 11.68 12.27 -1.73
CA ASP A 177 12.75 12.05 -0.76
C ASP A 177 13.70 13.26 -0.71
N ARG A 178 13.97 13.89 -1.87
CA ARG A 178 14.74 15.14 -1.99
C ARG A 178 14.01 16.36 -1.41
N TRP A 179 12.71 16.51 -1.68
CA TRP A 179 11.94 17.64 -1.17
C TRP A 179 11.78 17.63 0.36
N ILE A 180 11.57 16.45 0.96
CA ILE A 180 11.48 16.31 2.42
C ILE A 180 12.87 16.29 3.07
N GLY A 181 13.92 15.93 2.32
CA GLY A 181 15.29 15.82 2.84
C GLY A 181 15.54 14.53 3.64
N TRP A 182 14.82 13.45 3.31
CA TRP A 182 14.98 12.18 4.02
C TRP A 182 16.21 11.39 3.57
N SER A 183 17.00 10.96 4.54
CA SER A 183 17.93 9.84 4.34
C SER A 183 17.16 8.54 4.05
N ALA A 184 17.85 7.53 3.51
CA ALA A 184 17.25 6.22 3.27
C ALA A 184 16.60 5.60 4.51
N ARG A 185 17.16 5.83 5.71
CA ARG A 185 16.62 5.35 6.99
C ARG A 185 15.39 6.14 7.43
N GLN A 186 15.47 7.47 7.42
CA GLN A 186 14.33 8.33 7.74
C GLN A 186 13.14 8.05 6.83
N ARG A 187 13.40 7.84 5.53
CA ARG A 187 12.38 7.41 4.58
C ARG A 187 11.69 6.14 5.04
N LEU A 188 12.44 5.07 5.33
CA LEU A 188 11.84 3.79 5.74
C LEU A 188 11.04 3.89 7.04
N ALA A 189 11.47 4.74 7.98
CA ALA A 189 10.75 5.02 9.22
C ALA A 189 9.46 5.83 8.99
N ASN A 190 9.49 6.78 8.04
CA ASN A 190 8.40 7.73 7.83
C ASN A 190 7.40 7.32 6.74
N LEU A 191 7.74 6.37 5.87
CA LEU A 191 6.86 5.85 4.81
C LEU A 191 5.45 5.45 5.29
N PRO A 192 5.25 4.84 6.47
CA PRO A 192 3.91 4.50 6.94
C PRO A 192 2.98 5.70 7.17
N TRP A 193 3.55 6.90 7.30
CA TRP A 193 2.81 8.15 7.56
C TRP A 193 2.55 8.96 6.29
N VAL A 194 2.97 8.46 5.13
CA VAL A 194 2.75 9.12 3.84
C VAL A 194 1.77 8.31 3.02
N VAL A 195 0.74 9.01 2.55
CA VAL A 195 -0.16 8.51 1.52
C VAL A 195 0.31 8.99 0.16
N ASN A 196 0.16 8.14 -0.84
CA ASN A 196 0.41 8.46 -2.22
C ASN A 196 -0.91 8.46 -2.99
N ASN A 197 -1.03 9.46 -3.85
CA ASN A 197 -2.04 9.48 -4.86
C ASN A 197 -1.42 8.89 -6.13
N ASN A 198 -1.47 7.56 -6.25
CA ASN A 198 -0.82 6.87 -7.35
C ASN A 198 -1.51 7.29 -8.67
N PRO A 199 -0.77 7.72 -9.71
CA PRO A 199 -1.34 8.13 -10.99
C PRO A 199 -2.11 7.02 -11.71
N LYS A 200 -2.12 5.78 -11.20
CA LYS A 200 -3.01 4.71 -11.65
C LYS A 200 -4.45 4.79 -11.08
N ASN A 201 -4.73 5.72 -10.16
CA ASN A 201 -5.88 5.64 -9.26
C ASN A 201 -6.75 6.92 -9.18
N LEU A 202 -6.54 7.93 -10.04
CA LEU A 202 -7.21 9.23 -9.92
C LEU A 202 -8.35 9.41 -10.92
N SER A 203 -9.58 9.06 -10.56
CA SER A 203 -10.75 9.56 -11.31
C SER A 203 -10.99 11.04 -10.97
N CYS A 204 -10.44 11.97 -11.74
CA CYS A 204 -10.92 13.34 -11.79
C CYS A 204 -11.27 13.71 -13.23
N ARG A 205 -12.57 13.70 -13.56
CA ARG A 205 -13.11 14.30 -14.78
C ARG A 205 -14.21 15.28 -14.41
N TYR A 206 -13.81 16.46 -13.92
CA TYR A 206 -14.58 17.68 -14.11
C TYR A 206 -13.89 18.70 -15.05
N ALA A 207 -12.72 18.36 -15.62
CA ALA A 207 -12.13 19.16 -16.69
C ALA A 207 -12.47 18.55 -18.05
N LYS A 208 -13.52 19.05 -18.72
CA LYS A 208 -13.47 19.12 -20.18
C LYS A 208 -12.32 20.08 -20.56
N PRO A 209 -11.68 19.95 -21.73
CA PRO A 209 -10.72 20.94 -22.18
C PRO A 209 -11.47 22.27 -22.30
N CYS A 210 -11.12 23.24 -21.46
CA CYS A 210 -11.44 24.62 -21.77
C CYS A 210 -10.60 24.97 -23.00
N GLU A 211 -11.22 24.97 -24.17
CA GLU A 211 -10.71 25.76 -25.30
C GLU A 211 -10.73 27.22 -24.86
N GLY A 212 -9.62 27.65 -24.27
CA GLY A 212 -9.51 28.88 -23.51
C GLY A 212 -8.29 28.81 -22.62
N ARG A 213 -7.12 28.96 -23.24
CA ARG A 213 -5.81 28.90 -22.61
C ARG A 213 -5.69 30.03 -21.57
N GLN A 214 -5.89 29.73 -20.29
CA GLN A 214 -5.37 30.55 -19.18
C GLN A 214 -4.54 29.68 -18.25
N THR A 215 -3.23 29.71 -18.47
CA THR A 215 -2.22 29.19 -17.55
C THR A 215 -2.18 30.08 -16.31
N VAL A 216 -2.73 29.62 -15.19
CA VAL A 216 -2.45 30.23 -13.88
C VAL A 216 -1.09 29.70 -13.43
N GLY A 217 -0.06 30.52 -13.65
CA GLY A 217 1.28 30.27 -13.14
C GLY A 217 1.30 30.46 -11.62
N TRP A 218 1.76 29.45 -10.89
CA TRP A 218 2.08 29.58 -9.48
C TRP A 218 3.35 30.44 -9.36
N ARG A 219 3.19 31.75 -9.16
CA ARG A 219 4.27 32.58 -8.61
C ARG A 219 4.26 32.42 -7.10
N ARG A 220 5.42 32.05 -6.53
CA ARG A 220 5.69 32.18 -5.10
C ARG A 220 5.87 33.66 -4.79
N ASN A 221 5.20 34.16 -3.75
CA ASN A 221 5.71 35.30 -3.00
C ASN A 221 6.90 34.84 -2.15
#